data_AF-A0ABD5GSB9-F1
#
_entry.id   AF-A0ABD5GSB9-F1
#
_cell.length_a   1.000
_cell.length_b   1.000
_cell.length_c   1.000
_cell.angle_alpha   90.00
_cell.angle_beta   90.00
_cell.angle_gamma   90.00
#
_symmetry.space_group_name_H-M   'P 1'
#
loop_
_entity.id
_entity.type
_entity.pdbx_description
1 polymer ?
#
loop_
_entity_poly.entity_id
_entity_poly.type
_entity_poly.pdbx_seq_one_letter_code
_entity_poly.pdbx_strand_id
1 'polypeptide(L)'
;MKMDIDAAINALKKKIGKSTYSMEGSRDFSDGTCDCSGAVYYGLRKAGCSDFGYIPSTETLHEYLVQNGITLKAENEPFNMEKGDIIIWGKQGQSAGANGHTGICIDNQNWIECTAWHDLGETIQNHDKRWVMAGKPFFYVYHYTGRTPGINPNVTYGLHVKGGDWLSPVVNFNPVNSDGYAGLPNHEHDMLYARVDHGALKYRVHTIEAGWLDWVTSGNPNDPVNGCAGMFGQTIDGVQMVYLTPSGEYYRNAYYRSQTTKRADWLPEVADDSDFAGIFGEPLDRLQAAVNIRDPFGEQ
;
A
#
# COMPACT_ATOMS: atom_id res chain seq x y z
N MET A 1 -0.49 -14.06 -13.72
CA MET A 1 0.52 -14.29 -14.78
C MET A 1 1.81 -13.64 -14.32
N LYS A 2 2.98 -14.26 -14.56
CA LYS A 2 4.27 -13.63 -14.23
C LYS A 2 4.67 -12.71 -15.37
N MET A 3 5.00 -11.45 -15.08
CA MET A 3 5.44 -10.48 -16.09
C MET A 3 6.85 -10.84 -16.59
N ASP A 4 7.05 -10.86 -17.90
CA ASP A 4 8.36 -11.01 -18.55
C ASP A 4 8.88 -9.66 -19.06
N ILE A 5 9.64 -8.97 -18.22
CA ILE A 5 10.16 -7.65 -18.54
C ILE A 5 11.15 -7.66 -19.71
N ASP A 6 11.81 -8.78 -19.98
CA ASP A 6 12.71 -8.92 -21.12
C ASP A 6 11.93 -8.95 -22.44
N ALA A 7 10.75 -9.56 -22.45
CA ALA A 7 9.85 -9.51 -23.60
C ALA A 7 9.40 -8.07 -23.90
N ALA A 8 9.07 -7.25 -22.88
CA ALA A 8 8.76 -5.83 -23.05
C ALA A 8 9.94 -5.06 -23.66
N ILE A 9 11.11 -5.13 -23.03
CA ILE A 9 12.31 -4.39 -23.46
C ILE A 9 12.73 -4.80 -24.88
N ASN A 10 12.69 -6.09 -25.20
CA ASN A 10 13.04 -6.58 -26.54
C ASN A 10 12.01 -6.16 -27.61
N ALA A 11 10.73 -6.04 -27.26
CA ALA A 11 9.71 -5.55 -28.17
C ALA A 11 9.93 -4.06 -28.49
N LEU A 12 10.26 -3.25 -27.48
CA LEU A 12 10.54 -1.82 -27.63
C LEU A 12 11.86 -1.56 -28.39
N LYS A 13 12.93 -2.30 -28.07
CA LYS A 13 14.20 -2.20 -28.81
C LYS A 13 14.04 -2.43 -30.32
N LYS A 14 13.08 -3.25 -30.76
CA LYS A 14 12.78 -3.47 -32.19
C LYS A 14 12.14 -2.26 -32.89
N LYS A 15 11.64 -1.28 -32.13
CA LYS A 15 11.00 -0.05 -32.62
C LYS A 15 12.00 1.10 -32.77
N ILE A 16 13.17 1.02 -32.15
CA ILE A 16 14.25 2.00 -32.31
C ILE A 16 14.59 2.19 -33.79
N GLY A 17 14.55 3.43 -34.26
CA GLY A 17 14.80 3.79 -35.67
C GLY A 17 13.68 3.39 -36.65
N LYS A 18 12.53 2.93 -36.14
CA LYS A 18 11.37 2.51 -36.95
C LYS A 18 10.07 3.22 -36.57
N SER A 19 10.11 4.12 -35.61
CA SER A 19 8.94 4.86 -35.15
C SER A 19 9.27 6.30 -34.85
N THR A 20 8.27 7.17 -35.01
CA THR A 20 8.32 8.58 -34.60
C THR A 20 7.37 8.84 -33.44
N TYR A 21 7.60 9.93 -32.70
CA TYR A 21 6.72 10.31 -31.61
C TYR A 21 5.44 10.97 -32.11
N SER A 22 4.27 10.56 -31.61
CA SER A 22 2.99 11.22 -31.82
C SER A 22 1.99 10.86 -30.73
N MET A 23 1.32 11.87 -30.16
CA MET A 23 0.20 11.70 -29.23
C MET A 23 -1.15 11.53 -29.94
N GLU A 24 -1.22 11.88 -31.24
CA GLU A 24 -2.46 11.86 -32.04
C GLU A 24 -2.53 10.67 -33.01
N GLY A 25 -1.42 9.93 -33.15
CA GLY A 25 -1.35 8.74 -33.99
C GLY A 25 -1.85 7.49 -33.27
N SER A 26 -1.37 6.32 -33.68
CA SER A 26 -1.82 5.04 -33.11
C SER A 26 -1.48 4.83 -31.64
N ARG A 27 -0.40 5.47 -31.14
CA ARG A 27 0.13 5.29 -29.77
C ARG A 27 0.52 3.85 -29.42
N ASP A 28 0.66 2.96 -30.41
CA ASP A 28 1.00 1.54 -30.21
C ASP A 28 1.94 0.98 -31.30
N PHE A 29 2.55 1.87 -32.10
CA PHE A 29 3.42 1.57 -33.23
C PHE A 29 2.73 0.92 -34.45
N SER A 30 1.40 0.84 -34.51
CA SER A 30 0.70 0.19 -35.64
C SER A 30 0.71 1.03 -36.93
N ASP A 31 0.70 2.36 -36.81
CA ASP A 31 0.85 3.30 -37.92
C ASP A 31 2.30 3.84 -38.06
N GLY A 32 3.24 3.27 -37.32
CA GLY A 32 4.62 3.75 -37.24
C GLY A 32 4.84 4.89 -36.23
N THR A 33 3.81 5.33 -35.51
CA THR A 33 3.93 6.35 -34.46
C THR A 33 3.64 5.78 -33.08
N CYS A 34 4.17 6.41 -32.03
CA CYS A 34 3.85 6.09 -30.65
C CYS A 34 4.07 7.30 -29.73
N ASP A 35 3.55 7.29 -28.51
CA ASP A 35 3.95 8.23 -27.46
C ASP A 35 4.59 7.50 -26.28
N CYS A 36 5.03 8.24 -25.26
CA CYS A 36 5.78 7.67 -24.13
C CYS A 36 4.97 6.63 -23.35
N SER A 37 3.74 6.98 -22.97
CA SER A 37 2.84 6.09 -22.21
C SER A 37 2.32 4.92 -23.05
N GLY A 38 2.05 5.13 -24.34
CA GLY A 38 1.70 4.07 -25.29
C GLY A 38 2.83 3.08 -25.51
N ALA A 39 4.08 3.53 -25.55
CA ALA A 39 5.24 2.66 -25.67
C ALA A 39 5.40 1.76 -24.43
N VAL A 40 5.32 2.34 -23.24
CA VAL A 40 5.34 1.55 -21.99
C VAL A 40 4.18 0.54 -21.98
N TYR A 41 2.96 0.97 -22.32
CA TYR A 41 1.81 0.07 -22.41
C TYR A 41 2.04 -1.08 -23.41
N TYR A 42 2.47 -0.76 -24.63
CA TYR A 42 2.81 -1.74 -25.66
C TYR A 42 3.82 -2.76 -25.16
N GLY A 43 4.92 -2.31 -24.56
CA GLY A 43 5.95 -3.15 -23.99
C GLY A 43 5.37 -4.09 -22.93
N LEU A 44 4.63 -3.55 -21.96
CA LEU A 44 4.02 -4.31 -20.87
C LEU A 44 2.98 -5.34 -21.37
N ARG A 45 2.21 -5.03 -22.42
CA ARG A 45 1.33 -6.02 -23.06
C ARG A 45 2.12 -7.18 -23.66
N LYS A 46 3.31 -6.95 -24.21
CA LYS A 46 4.23 -8.02 -24.66
C LYS A 46 4.86 -8.79 -23.51
N ALA A 47 4.99 -8.19 -22.34
CA ALA A 47 5.41 -8.85 -21.10
C ALA A 47 4.31 -9.69 -20.41
N GLY A 48 3.08 -9.67 -20.92
CA GLY A 48 1.96 -10.43 -20.36
C GLY A 48 1.09 -9.66 -19.36
N CYS A 49 1.26 -8.35 -19.21
CA CYS A 49 0.30 -7.51 -18.49
C CYS A 49 -1.08 -7.54 -19.18
N SER A 50 -2.16 -7.34 -18.43
CA SER A 50 -3.56 -7.38 -18.86
C SER A 50 -3.91 -6.33 -19.93
N ASP A 51 -5.06 -6.48 -20.59
CA ASP A 51 -5.60 -5.42 -21.42
C ASP A 51 -6.29 -4.38 -20.53
N PHE A 52 -5.96 -3.10 -20.71
CA PHE A 52 -6.58 -2.01 -19.96
C PHE A 52 -7.87 -1.49 -20.62
N GLY A 53 -8.19 -1.97 -21.82
CA GLY A 53 -9.35 -1.52 -22.62
C GLY A 53 -9.10 -0.26 -23.44
N TYR A 54 -8.06 0.50 -23.12
CA TYR A 54 -7.55 1.63 -23.91
C TYR A 54 -6.05 1.84 -23.63
N ILE A 55 -5.38 2.67 -24.43
CA ILE A 55 -3.97 3.00 -24.23
C ILE A 55 -3.86 4.08 -23.14
N PRO A 56 -3.28 3.77 -21.96
CA PRO A 56 -3.22 4.71 -20.85
C PRO A 56 -2.36 5.93 -21.21
N SER A 57 -2.64 7.05 -20.55
CA SER A 57 -1.77 8.23 -20.48
C SER A 57 -0.88 8.15 -19.24
N THR A 58 0.03 9.09 -19.07
CA THR A 58 0.80 9.26 -17.82
C THR A 58 -0.07 9.40 -16.57
N GLU A 59 -1.32 9.88 -16.70
CA GLU A 59 -2.30 9.93 -15.59
C GLU A 59 -2.86 8.56 -15.20
N THR A 60 -3.19 7.75 -16.19
CA THR A 60 -3.90 6.47 -15.99
C THR A 60 -2.96 5.26 -15.96
N LEU A 61 -1.70 5.45 -16.36
CA LEU A 61 -0.67 4.41 -16.32
C LEU A 61 -0.40 3.93 -14.90
N HIS A 62 -0.47 4.82 -13.90
CA HIS A 62 -0.34 4.46 -12.49
C HIS A 62 -1.29 3.32 -12.10
N GLU A 63 -2.56 3.44 -12.48
CA GLU A 63 -3.57 2.41 -12.21
C GLU A 63 -3.27 1.11 -12.95
N TYR A 64 -2.94 1.20 -14.23
CA TYR A 64 -2.61 0.03 -15.05
C TYR A 64 -1.42 -0.78 -14.48
N LEU A 65 -0.37 -0.09 -14.03
CA LEU A 65 0.80 -0.71 -13.40
C LEU A 65 0.39 -1.48 -12.14
N VAL A 66 -0.39 -0.84 -11.27
CA VAL A 66 -0.90 -1.43 -10.02
C VAL A 66 -1.80 -2.64 -10.29
N GLN A 67 -2.69 -2.57 -11.29
CA GLN A 67 -3.54 -3.70 -11.67
C GLN A 67 -2.74 -4.93 -12.15
N ASN A 68 -1.52 -4.71 -12.64
CA ASN A 68 -0.62 -5.74 -13.13
C ASN A 68 0.45 -6.17 -12.13
N GLY A 69 0.33 -5.73 -10.88
CA GLY A 69 1.26 -6.05 -9.81
C GLY A 69 2.63 -5.43 -9.93
N ILE A 70 2.67 -4.27 -10.58
CA ILE A 70 3.79 -3.37 -10.61
C ILE A 70 3.49 -2.25 -9.60
N THR A 71 4.20 -2.27 -8.48
CA THR A 71 3.91 -1.44 -7.30
C THR A 71 4.83 -0.26 -7.21
N LEU A 72 4.35 0.81 -6.58
CA LEU A 72 5.16 1.99 -6.26
C LEU A 72 6.37 1.57 -5.40
N LYS A 73 7.56 1.83 -5.92
CA LYS A 73 8.87 1.62 -5.29
C LYS A 73 9.38 2.92 -4.65
N ALA A 74 9.15 4.07 -5.29
CA ALA A 74 9.51 5.38 -4.76
C ALA A 74 8.61 6.47 -5.33
N GLU A 75 8.36 7.52 -4.54
CA GLU A 75 7.62 8.73 -4.93
C GLU A 75 8.47 9.94 -4.57
N ASN A 76 9.07 10.57 -5.59
CA ASN A 76 9.91 11.77 -5.47
C ASN A 76 10.99 11.73 -4.36
N GLU A 77 11.53 10.54 -4.10
CA GLU A 77 12.56 10.26 -3.11
C GLU A 77 13.72 9.49 -3.78
N PRO A 78 14.95 9.54 -3.24
CA PRO A 78 16.07 8.77 -3.78
C PRO A 78 15.74 7.28 -3.89
N PHE A 79 16.17 6.65 -5.00
CA PHE A 79 15.92 5.24 -5.26
C PHE A 79 17.10 4.60 -5.98
N ASN A 80 17.23 3.29 -5.85
CA ASN A 80 18.17 2.50 -6.64
C ASN A 80 17.46 2.06 -7.92
N MET A 81 17.85 2.61 -9.07
CA MET A 81 17.29 2.23 -10.38
C MET A 81 17.67 0.79 -10.73
N GLU A 82 16.69 0.01 -11.17
CA GLU A 82 16.88 -1.39 -11.55
C GLU A 82 16.22 -1.66 -12.91
N LYS A 83 16.76 -2.64 -13.63
CA LYS A 83 16.13 -3.13 -14.86
C LYS A 83 14.69 -3.55 -14.57
N GLY A 84 13.76 -3.01 -15.34
CA GLY A 84 12.34 -3.26 -15.22
C GLY A 84 11.57 -2.27 -14.35
N ASP A 85 12.24 -1.34 -13.68
CA ASP A 85 11.56 -0.19 -13.10
C ASP A 85 10.84 0.60 -14.20
N ILE A 86 9.60 0.99 -13.96
CA ILE A 86 8.86 1.92 -14.80
C ILE A 86 8.84 3.27 -14.10
N ILE A 87 9.40 4.28 -14.75
CA ILE A 87 9.47 5.63 -14.19
C ILE A 87 8.43 6.50 -14.89
N ILE A 88 7.63 7.21 -14.11
CA ILE A 88 6.68 8.21 -14.59
C ILE A 88 7.10 9.56 -14.05
N TRP A 89 7.33 10.52 -14.92
CA TRP A 89 7.55 11.93 -14.61
C TRP A 89 6.25 12.71 -14.70
N GLY A 90 6.13 13.75 -13.86
CA GLY A 90 4.93 14.55 -13.69
C GLY A 90 4.15 14.11 -12.45
N LYS A 91 3.62 15.06 -11.69
CA LYS A 91 2.78 14.77 -10.52
C LYS A 91 1.42 14.25 -10.99
N GLN A 92 0.91 13.19 -10.37
CA GLN A 92 -0.40 12.63 -10.71
C GLN A 92 -1.48 13.72 -10.52
N GLY A 93 -2.42 13.82 -11.46
CA GLY A 93 -3.38 14.90 -11.60
C GLY A 93 -2.87 16.12 -12.38
N GLN A 94 -1.59 16.16 -12.76
CA GLN A 94 -0.94 17.29 -13.46
C GLN A 94 0.01 16.86 -14.59
N SER A 95 0.17 15.56 -14.83
CA SER A 95 1.09 14.94 -15.79
C SER A 95 0.48 14.69 -17.17
N ALA A 96 -0.75 15.13 -17.44
CA ALA A 96 -1.38 14.93 -18.74
C ALA A 96 -0.66 15.70 -19.88
N GLY A 97 -0.71 15.15 -21.10
CA GLY A 97 -0.12 15.77 -22.28
C GLY A 97 1.40 15.95 -22.15
N ALA A 98 1.89 17.16 -22.43
CA ALA A 98 3.32 17.48 -22.39
C ALA A 98 3.91 17.58 -20.97
N ASN A 99 3.08 17.53 -19.92
CA ASN A 99 3.52 17.68 -18.53
C ASN A 99 3.98 16.36 -17.88
N GLY A 100 3.81 15.24 -18.58
CA GLY A 100 4.25 13.93 -18.11
C GLY A 100 5.16 13.25 -19.11
N HIS A 101 5.92 12.28 -18.61
CA HIS A 101 6.76 11.44 -19.44
C HIS A 101 7.00 10.09 -18.78
N THR A 102 7.33 9.04 -19.53
CA THR A 102 7.57 7.72 -18.93
C THR A 102 8.46 6.83 -19.79
N GLY A 103 9.05 5.82 -19.17
CA GLY A 103 9.90 4.82 -19.81
C GLY A 103 10.17 3.62 -18.91
N ILE A 104 10.75 2.57 -19.49
CA ILE A 104 11.14 1.33 -18.79
C ILE A 104 12.65 1.29 -18.62
N CYS A 105 13.13 1.09 -17.41
CA CYS A 105 14.55 0.97 -17.10
C CYS A 105 15.11 -0.33 -17.69
N ILE A 106 16.24 -0.27 -18.39
CA ILE A 106 16.88 -1.44 -19.00
C ILE A 106 18.11 -1.93 -18.23
N ASP A 107 18.64 -1.06 -17.37
CA ASP A 107 19.72 -1.30 -16.42
C ASP A 107 19.60 -0.26 -15.27
N ASN A 108 20.68 -0.04 -14.52
CA ASN A 108 20.70 0.86 -13.37
C ASN A 108 20.89 2.35 -13.71
N GLN A 109 20.93 2.72 -14.99
CA GLN A 109 21.25 4.08 -15.42
C GLN A 109 20.50 4.51 -16.68
N ASN A 110 20.09 3.56 -17.51
CA ASN A 110 19.46 3.78 -18.80
C ASN A 110 18.03 3.26 -18.81
N TRP A 111 17.19 3.95 -19.55
CA TRP A 111 15.82 3.57 -19.82
C TRP A 111 15.53 3.60 -21.31
N ILE A 112 14.46 2.91 -21.70
CA ILE A 112 13.88 2.97 -23.04
C ILE A 112 12.59 3.81 -22.97
N GLU A 113 12.51 4.82 -23.85
CA GLU A 113 11.44 5.81 -23.89
C GLU A 113 11.02 6.09 -25.35
N CYS A 114 9.76 6.46 -25.56
CA CYS A 114 9.33 7.09 -26.81
C CYS A 114 9.25 8.60 -26.61
N THR A 115 9.96 9.39 -27.40
CA THR A 115 10.10 10.83 -27.15
C THR A 115 10.14 11.68 -28.42
N ALA A 116 9.56 12.88 -28.34
CA ALA A 116 9.72 13.93 -29.34
C ALA A 116 11.09 14.63 -29.26
N TRP A 117 11.87 14.38 -28.20
CA TRP A 117 13.19 14.98 -28.03
C TRP A 117 14.11 14.56 -29.19
N HIS A 118 14.57 15.56 -29.96
CA HIS A 118 15.36 15.39 -31.18
C HIS A 118 14.74 14.46 -32.24
N ASP A 119 13.41 14.36 -32.28
CA ASP A 119 12.67 13.50 -33.22
C ASP A 119 13.12 12.03 -33.19
N LEU A 120 13.58 11.55 -32.02
CA LEU A 120 14.18 10.23 -31.88
C LEU A 120 13.15 9.09 -31.94
N GLY A 121 11.88 9.37 -31.58
CA GLY A 121 10.89 8.32 -31.42
C GLY A 121 11.29 7.36 -30.29
N GLU A 122 11.27 6.05 -30.55
CA GLU A 122 11.72 5.06 -29.56
C GLU A 122 13.25 5.07 -29.44
N THR A 123 13.76 5.25 -28.22
CA THR A 123 15.19 5.45 -27.99
C THR A 123 15.62 4.99 -26.60
N ILE A 124 16.92 4.72 -26.45
CA ILE A 124 17.53 4.42 -25.15
C ILE A 124 18.36 5.63 -24.73
N GLN A 125 18.11 6.11 -23.51
CA GLN A 125 18.80 7.28 -22.97
C GLN A 125 19.25 7.01 -21.53
N ASN A 126 20.25 7.77 -21.10
CA ASN A 126 20.60 7.84 -19.69
C ASN A 126 19.50 8.61 -18.95
N HIS A 127 18.86 7.95 -17.98
CA HIS A 127 17.71 8.49 -17.26
C HIS A 127 18.06 9.77 -16.50
N ASP A 128 19.08 9.74 -15.64
CA ASP A 128 19.38 10.86 -14.75
C ASP A 128 19.80 12.13 -15.51
N LYS A 129 20.55 11.96 -16.60
CA LYS A 129 20.86 13.07 -17.51
C LYS A 129 19.59 13.65 -18.12
N ARG A 130 18.68 12.78 -18.62
CA ARG A 130 17.40 13.22 -19.19
C ARG A 130 16.52 13.91 -18.15
N TRP A 131 16.49 13.40 -16.92
CA TRP A 131 15.73 13.98 -15.81
C TRP A 131 16.22 15.38 -15.44
N VAL A 132 17.54 15.58 -15.35
CA VAL A 132 18.14 16.90 -15.14
C VAL A 132 17.81 17.85 -16.31
N MET A 133 17.94 17.38 -17.55
CA MET A 133 17.62 18.19 -18.75
C MET A 133 16.14 18.56 -18.83
N ALA A 134 15.24 17.73 -18.30
CA ALA A 134 13.82 17.99 -18.20
C ALA A 134 13.44 18.93 -17.04
N GLY A 135 14.43 19.49 -16.32
CA GLY A 135 14.18 20.40 -15.20
C GLY A 135 13.83 19.69 -13.89
N LYS A 136 14.22 18.42 -13.74
CA LYS A 136 13.98 17.59 -12.54
C LYS A 136 12.49 17.49 -12.17
N PRO A 137 11.63 17.02 -13.08
CA PRO A 137 10.21 16.86 -12.79
C PRO A 137 9.98 15.91 -11.60
N PHE A 138 8.87 16.09 -10.89
CA PHE A 138 8.37 15.12 -9.92
C PHE A 138 8.31 13.73 -10.58
N PHE A 139 8.62 12.67 -9.85
CA PHE A 139 8.63 11.33 -10.42
C PHE A 139 8.06 10.27 -9.48
N TYR A 140 7.59 9.19 -10.09
CA TYR A 140 7.21 7.94 -9.46
C TYR A 140 8.03 6.82 -10.09
N VAL A 141 8.43 5.86 -9.27
CA VAL A 141 9.13 4.65 -9.70
C VAL A 141 8.27 3.45 -9.34
N TYR A 142 7.99 2.60 -10.31
CA TYR A 142 7.20 1.39 -10.15
C TYR A 142 8.06 0.16 -10.44
N HIS A 143 7.93 -0.90 -9.64
CA HIS A 143 8.64 -2.15 -9.83
C HIS A 143 7.70 -3.34 -9.76
N TYR A 144 7.94 -4.34 -10.62
CA TYR A 144 7.13 -5.56 -10.62
C TYR A 144 7.42 -6.42 -9.40
N THR A 145 6.44 -6.50 -8.49
CA THR A 145 6.49 -7.38 -7.32
C THR A 145 5.66 -8.64 -7.50
N GLY A 146 4.82 -8.68 -8.55
CA GLY A 146 3.86 -9.77 -8.78
C GLY A 146 2.75 -9.85 -7.74
N ARG A 147 2.64 -8.83 -6.87
CA ARG A 147 1.59 -8.71 -5.87
C ARG A 147 0.38 -7.98 -6.46
N THR A 148 -0.84 -8.23 -6.00
CA THR A 148 -2.03 -7.49 -6.44
C THR A 148 -2.60 -6.66 -5.28
N PRO A 149 -3.47 -5.64 -5.52
CA PRO A 149 -4.13 -4.89 -4.45
C PRO A 149 -4.87 -5.76 -3.42
N GLY A 150 -5.28 -6.97 -3.80
CA GLY A 150 -6.08 -7.84 -2.95
C GLY A 150 -7.47 -7.25 -2.65
N ILE A 151 -8.14 -7.85 -1.68
CA ILE A 151 -9.36 -7.28 -1.06
C ILE A 151 -8.90 -6.37 0.09
N ASN A 152 -9.56 -5.24 0.30
CA ASN A 152 -9.34 -4.43 1.51
C ASN A 152 -9.96 -5.19 2.71
N PRO A 153 -9.14 -5.73 3.64
CA PRO A 153 -9.67 -6.47 4.79
C PRO A 153 -10.32 -5.51 5.80
N ASN A 154 -11.45 -5.91 6.36
CA ASN A 154 -12.04 -5.25 7.52
C ASN A 154 -11.58 -5.95 8.80
N VAL A 155 -11.16 -5.18 9.80
CA VAL A 155 -10.94 -5.69 11.15
C VAL A 155 -12.16 -5.40 12.03
N THR A 156 -12.70 -6.44 12.66
CA THR A 156 -13.74 -6.34 13.68
C THR A 156 -13.14 -6.61 15.05
N TYR A 157 -13.32 -5.70 16.00
CA TYR A 157 -12.72 -5.82 17.33
C TYR A 157 -13.65 -5.24 18.42
N GLY A 158 -13.54 -5.77 19.63
CA GLY A 158 -14.37 -5.39 20.77
C GLY A 158 -13.67 -5.63 22.10
N LEU A 159 -14.00 -4.80 23.09
CA LEU A 159 -13.47 -4.86 24.45
C LEU A 159 -14.57 -5.27 25.44
N HIS A 160 -14.16 -5.99 26.48
CA HIS A 160 -14.98 -6.32 27.64
C HIS A 160 -14.63 -5.37 28.79
N VAL A 161 -15.64 -4.75 29.41
CA VAL A 161 -15.42 -3.90 30.59
C VAL A 161 -15.04 -4.79 31.77
N LYS A 162 -13.97 -4.46 32.49
CA LYS A 162 -13.51 -5.26 33.63
C LYS A 162 -14.61 -5.41 34.68
N GLY A 163 -15.03 -6.66 34.93
CA GLY A 163 -16.15 -6.98 35.82
C GLY A 163 -17.55 -6.56 35.31
N GLY A 164 -17.66 -6.19 34.03
CA GLY A 164 -18.90 -5.78 33.37
C GLY A 164 -19.26 -6.70 32.22
N ASP A 165 -19.73 -6.11 31.12
CA ASP A 165 -20.18 -6.81 29.91
C ASP A 165 -19.27 -6.52 28.70
N TRP A 166 -19.42 -7.33 27.65
CA TRP A 166 -18.88 -7.03 26.33
C TRP A 166 -19.57 -5.81 25.72
N LEU A 167 -18.77 -4.91 25.16
CA LEU A 167 -19.27 -3.79 24.37
C LEU A 167 -19.56 -4.20 22.93
N SER A 168 -20.42 -3.44 22.24
CA SER A 168 -20.62 -3.60 20.79
C SER A 168 -19.29 -3.46 20.04
N PRO A 169 -18.98 -4.36 19.09
CA PRO A 169 -17.74 -4.26 18.33
C PRO A 169 -17.74 -3.08 17.38
N VAL A 170 -16.52 -2.71 17.00
CA VAL A 170 -16.26 -1.78 15.92
C VAL A 170 -15.67 -2.53 14.72
N VAL A 171 -16.01 -2.05 13.51
CA VAL A 171 -15.45 -2.51 12.25
C VAL A 171 -14.63 -1.38 11.65
N ASN A 172 -13.30 -1.54 11.67
CA ASN A 172 -12.29 -0.53 11.33
C ASN A 172 -12.41 0.80 12.10
N PHE A 173 -11.31 1.55 12.14
CA PHE A 173 -11.37 2.98 12.43
C PHE A 173 -12.17 3.71 11.34
N ASN A 174 -13.10 4.56 11.76
CA ASN A 174 -13.90 5.40 10.87
C ASN A 174 -14.12 6.78 11.52
N PRO A 175 -13.59 7.88 10.97
CA PRO A 175 -13.73 9.21 11.54
C PRO A 175 -15.06 9.92 11.24
N VAL A 176 -15.96 9.32 10.45
CA VAL A 176 -17.11 10.05 9.86
C VAL A 176 -18.34 10.11 10.79
N ASN A 177 -18.66 9.05 11.53
CA ASN A 177 -19.97 8.93 12.22
C ASN A 177 -19.89 8.67 13.75
N SER A 178 -18.75 8.20 14.22
CA SER A 178 -18.39 7.93 15.62
C SER A 178 -16.93 7.53 15.53
N ASP A 179 -16.00 8.07 16.32
CA ASP A 179 -14.53 7.96 16.18
C ASP A 179 -13.94 6.54 15.98
N GLY A 180 -14.75 5.49 15.83
CA GLY A 180 -14.34 4.19 15.32
C GLY A 180 -13.48 3.45 16.33
N TYR A 181 -13.82 3.56 17.62
CA TYR A 181 -13.09 2.90 18.70
C TYR A 181 -13.93 1.87 19.43
N ALA A 182 -13.30 0.78 19.84
CA ALA A 182 -13.82 -0.11 20.86
C ALA A 182 -13.43 0.42 22.24
N GLY A 183 -14.24 0.14 23.26
CA GLY A 183 -13.98 0.53 24.65
C GLY A 183 -14.97 1.57 25.17
N LEU A 184 -14.96 1.75 26.48
CA LEU A 184 -15.79 2.70 27.20
C LEU A 184 -14.90 3.75 27.87
N PRO A 185 -15.06 5.06 27.55
CA PRO A 185 -14.19 6.11 28.09
C PRO A 185 -14.10 6.08 29.61
N ASN A 186 -12.89 6.23 30.16
CA ASN A 186 -12.59 6.18 31.60
C ASN A 186 -12.92 4.87 32.32
N HIS A 187 -13.08 3.75 31.60
CA HIS A 187 -13.28 2.43 32.19
C HIS A 187 -12.12 1.49 31.86
N GLU A 188 -11.90 0.52 32.74
CA GLU A 188 -10.89 -0.52 32.56
C GLU A 188 -11.48 -1.70 31.78
N HIS A 189 -10.64 -2.38 31.01
CA HIS A 189 -11.02 -3.54 30.20
C HIS A 189 -10.12 -4.73 30.52
N ASP A 190 -10.64 -5.95 30.41
CA ASP A 190 -9.93 -7.18 30.78
C ASP A 190 -9.90 -8.26 29.69
N MET A 191 -10.73 -8.12 28.64
CA MET A 191 -10.70 -8.97 27.46
C MET A 191 -10.79 -8.16 26.16
N LEU A 192 -10.13 -8.67 25.12
CA LEU A 192 -10.14 -8.17 23.75
C LEU A 192 -10.40 -9.34 22.79
N TYR A 193 -11.30 -9.16 21.83
CA TYR A 193 -11.30 -10.00 20.62
C TYR A 193 -11.07 -9.14 19.38
N ALA A 194 -10.39 -9.70 18.40
CA ALA A 194 -10.19 -9.08 17.09
C ALA A 194 -10.14 -10.15 15.99
N ARG A 195 -10.72 -9.87 14.83
CA ARG A 195 -10.68 -10.75 13.65
C ARG A 195 -10.73 -9.95 12.36
N VAL A 196 -10.27 -10.55 11.27
CA VAL A 196 -10.35 -10.00 9.92
C VAL A 196 -11.23 -10.87 9.03
N ASP A 197 -11.85 -10.26 8.01
CA ASP A 197 -12.65 -10.98 7.01
C ASP A 197 -11.82 -11.52 5.82
N HIS A 198 -10.57 -11.07 5.69
CA HIS A 198 -9.60 -11.53 4.70
C HIS A 198 -8.19 -11.49 5.28
N GLY A 199 -7.34 -12.46 4.91
CA GLY A 199 -6.04 -12.66 5.56
C GLY A 199 -6.14 -13.31 6.93
N ALA A 200 -5.14 -13.05 7.79
CA ALA A 200 -5.14 -13.52 9.16
C ALA A 200 -4.62 -12.43 10.12
N LEU A 201 -5.11 -12.44 11.35
CA LEU A 201 -4.69 -11.54 12.41
C LEU A 201 -4.24 -12.36 13.61
N LYS A 202 -3.06 -12.04 14.16
CA LYS A 202 -2.72 -12.45 15.52
C LYS A 202 -2.68 -11.22 16.42
N TYR A 203 -3.16 -11.36 17.64
CA TYR A 203 -3.17 -10.28 18.62
C TYR A 203 -2.95 -10.83 20.03
N ARG A 204 -2.44 -9.99 20.92
CA ARG A 204 -2.29 -10.29 22.35
C ARG A 204 -2.43 -9.01 23.17
N VAL A 205 -2.58 -9.18 24.48
CA VAL A 205 -2.65 -8.07 25.42
C VAL A 205 -1.61 -8.23 26.52
N HIS A 206 -1.11 -7.10 27.00
CA HIS A 206 -0.41 -6.99 28.28
C HIS A 206 -1.44 -6.64 29.34
N THR A 207 -1.30 -7.25 30.50
CA THR A 207 -2.10 -6.95 31.68
C THR A 207 -1.21 -6.42 32.79
N ILE A 208 -1.75 -5.54 33.64
CA ILE A 208 -1.04 -5.01 34.81
C ILE A 208 -0.63 -6.16 35.74
N GLU A 209 -1.47 -7.18 35.87
CA GLU A 209 -1.33 -8.25 36.85
C GLU A 209 -0.40 -9.39 36.40
N ALA A 210 -0.37 -9.73 35.10
CA ALA A 210 0.36 -10.90 34.60
C ALA A 210 1.34 -10.60 33.47
N GLY A 211 1.39 -9.36 32.98
CA GLY A 211 2.21 -8.99 31.84
C GLY A 211 1.62 -9.47 30.52
N TRP A 212 2.49 -9.74 29.53
CA TRP A 212 2.07 -10.24 28.21
C TRP A 212 1.47 -11.63 28.29
N LEU A 213 0.25 -11.77 27.80
CA LEU A 213 -0.41 -13.05 27.59
C LEU A 213 -0.11 -13.61 26.19
N ASP A 214 -0.48 -14.87 25.96
CA ASP A 214 -0.25 -15.57 24.70
C ASP A 214 -0.99 -14.95 23.52
N TRP A 215 -0.49 -15.23 22.31
CA TRP A 215 -1.10 -14.79 21.06
C TRP A 215 -2.39 -15.55 20.74
N VAL A 216 -3.40 -14.82 20.29
CA VAL A 216 -4.70 -15.32 19.87
C VAL A 216 -4.93 -15.00 18.39
N THR A 217 -5.65 -15.88 17.68
CA THR A 217 -5.91 -15.76 16.24
C THR A 217 -7.37 -15.89 15.82
N SER A 218 -8.25 -16.43 16.67
CA SER A 218 -9.60 -16.80 16.23
C SER A 218 -10.64 -15.67 16.37
N GLY A 219 -10.50 -14.75 17.32
CA GLY A 219 -11.37 -13.58 17.46
C GLY A 219 -12.85 -13.89 17.73
N ASN A 220 -13.13 -14.98 18.45
CA ASN A 220 -14.48 -15.43 18.78
C ASN A 220 -14.85 -15.07 20.24
N PRO A 221 -15.72 -14.07 20.48
CA PRO A 221 -16.13 -13.68 21.83
C PRO A 221 -16.93 -14.75 22.59
N ASN A 222 -17.51 -15.73 21.89
CA ASN A 222 -18.23 -16.85 22.51
C ASN A 222 -17.32 -17.99 22.96
N ASP A 223 -16.01 -17.91 22.66
CA ASP A 223 -14.98 -18.81 23.18
C ASP A 223 -13.88 -17.94 23.83
N PRO A 224 -14.12 -17.39 25.04
CA PRO A 224 -13.18 -16.46 25.65
C PRO A 224 -11.82 -17.08 26.00
N VAL A 225 -11.72 -18.42 26.03
CA VAL A 225 -10.48 -19.13 26.35
C VAL A 225 -9.53 -19.17 25.14
N ASN A 226 -10.06 -19.42 23.94
CA ASN A 226 -9.23 -19.57 22.72
C ASN A 226 -9.43 -18.45 21.69
N GLY A 227 -10.44 -17.59 21.90
CA GLY A 227 -10.86 -16.56 20.94
C GLY A 227 -10.80 -15.14 21.44
N CYS A 228 -10.34 -14.93 22.66
CA CYS A 228 -10.08 -13.61 23.22
C CYS A 228 -8.69 -13.56 23.84
N ALA A 229 -8.01 -12.43 23.68
CA ALA A 229 -6.83 -12.12 24.46
C ALA A 229 -7.27 -11.42 25.75
N GLY A 230 -6.62 -11.73 26.86
CA GLY A 230 -6.99 -11.21 28.17
C GLY A 230 -7.37 -12.30 29.16
N MET A 231 -7.64 -11.88 30.38
CA MET A 231 -8.15 -12.75 31.43
C MET A 231 -9.14 -11.94 32.27
N PHE A 232 -10.34 -12.47 32.49
CA PHE A 232 -11.34 -11.79 33.31
C PHE A 232 -10.76 -11.38 34.66
N GLY A 233 -10.92 -10.09 35.00
CA GLY A 233 -10.38 -9.49 36.21
C GLY A 233 -8.92 -9.02 36.14
N GLN A 234 -8.21 -9.19 35.01
CA GLN A 234 -6.87 -8.62 34.80
C GLN A 234 -6.94 -7.40 33.87
N THR A 235 -6.48 -6.25 34.32
CA THR A 235 -6.58 -4.99 33.58
C THR A 235 -5.62 -4.96 32.41
N ILE A 236 -6.15 -4.78 31.20
CA ILE A 236 -5.37 -4.54 29.98
C ILE A 236 -4.74 -3.14 30.05
N ASP A 237 -3.44 -3.06 29.81
CA ASP A 237 -2.66 -1.81 29.71
C ASP A 237 -1.78 -1.75 28.45
N GLY A 238 -1.79 -2.80 27.62
CA GLY A 238 -1.09 -2.85 26.35
C GLY A 238 -1.72 -3.82 25.36
N VAL A 239 -1.65 -3.50 24.07
CA VAL A 239 -2.15 -4.33 22.96
C VAL A 239 -1.05 -4.48 21.91
N GLN A 240 -0.94 -5.67 21.34
CA GLN A 240 -0.19 -5.91 20.12
C GLN A 240 -1.03 -6.64 19.08
N MET A 241 -0.89 -6.26 17.82
CA MET A 241 -1.53 -6.90 16.67
C MET A 241 -0.53 -7.07 15.54
N VAL A 242 -0.65 -8.14 14.77
CA VAL A 242 0.11 -8.34 13.53
C VAL A 242 -0.83 -8.91 12.47
N TYR A 243 -0.92 -8.22 11.33
CA TYR A 243 -1.65 -8.71 10.18
C TYR A 243 -0.76 -9.57 9.27
N LEU A 244 -1.30 -10.70 8.84
CA LEU A 244 -0.65 -11.60 7.89
C LEU A 244 -1.33 -11.44 6.53
N THR A 245 -0.68 -10.67 5.66
CA THR A 245 -1.12 -10.46 4.29
C THR A 245 -1.12 -11.79 3.51
N PRO A 246 -2.22 -12.15 2.81
CA PRO A 246 -2.24 -13.30 1.93
C PRO A 246 -1.11 -13.28 0.90
N SER A 247 -0.61 -14.46 0.56
CA SER A 247 0.46 -14.58 -0.44
C SER A 247 0.00 -13.98 -1.77
N GLY A 248 0.85 -13.12 -2.35
CA GLY A 248 0.56 -12.47 -3.64
C GLY A 248 -0.28 -11.19 -3.55
N GLU A 249 -0.56 -10.68 -2.36
CA GLU A 249 -1.23 -9.39 -2.16
C GLU A 249 -0.27 -8.31 -1.67
N TYR A 250 -0.67 -7.04 -1.82
CA TYR A 250 0.05 -5.90 -1.26
C TYR A 250 0.16 -6.02 0.24
N TYR A 251 1.37 -5.81 0.74
CA TYR A 251 1.63 -5.85 2.17
C TYR A 251 0.82 -4.75 2.84
N ARG A 252 0.10 -5.14 3.89
CA ARG A 252 -0.68 -4.28 4.75
C ARG A 252 -0.25 -4.56 6.18
N ASN A 253 -0.35 -3.55 7.02
CA ASN A 253 -0.12 -3.68 8.45
C ASN A 253 -1.47 -3.62 9.17
N ALA A 254 -1.53 -4.23 10.35
CA ALA A 254 -2.47 -3.77 11.38
C ALA A 254 -1.96 -2.43 11.91
N TYR A 255 -2.75 -1.38 11.74
CA TYR A 255 -2.53 -0.08 12.37
C TYR A 255 -3.47 0.04 13.56
N TYR A 256 -2.94 0.34 14.73
CA TYR A 256 -3.74 0.47 15.95
C TYR A 256 -3.14 1.47 16.93
N ARG A 257 -3.99 2.09 17.74
CA ARG A 257 -3.60 3.01 18.82
C ARG A 257 -4.64 3.00 19.93
N SER A 258 -4.23 3.42 21.12
CA SER A 258 -5.09 3.41 22.30
C SER A 258 -5.13 4.76 23.01
N GLN A 259 -6.13 4.93 23.86
CA GLN A 259 -6.13 5.92 24.93
C GLN A 259 -6.19 5.19 26.27
N THR A 260 -5.69 5.83 27.33
CA THR A 260 -5.67 5.26 28.69
C THR A 260 -6.64 6.02 29.58
N THR A 261 -7.04 5.42 30.69
CA THR A 261 -7.92 6.05 31.68
C THR A 261 -7.29 7.23 32.42
N LYS A 262 -5.98 7.49 32.23
CA LYS A 262 -5.22 8.51 32.96
C LYS A 262 -4.87 9.76 32.13
N ARG A 263 -5.21 9.78 30.83
CA ARG A 263 -4.85 10.89 29.94
C ARG A 263 -5.88 11.10 28.84
N ALA A 264 -5.95 12.34 28.38
CA ALA A 264 -6.64 12.69 27.14
C ALA A 264 -5.74 12.37 25.93
N ASP A 265 -6.34 12.44 24.75
CA ASP A 265 -5.73 12.23 23.43
C ASP A 265 -5.23 10.81 23.12
N TRP A 266 -5.20 10.49 21.83
CA TRP A 266 -4.74 9.18 21.35
C TRP A 266 -3.22 9.09 21.50
N LEU A 267 -2.73 7.94 21.97
CA LEU A 267 -1.31 7.62 21.91
C LEU A 267 -0.87 7.46 20.44
N PRO A 268 0.46 7.52 20.17
CA PRO A 268 1.00 7.25 18.84
C PRO A 268 0.51 5.92 18.28
N GLU A 269 0.42 5.86 16.95
CA GLU A 269 0.06 4.66 16.22
C GLU A 269 1.17 3.60 16.27
N VAL A 270 0.74 2.35 16.14
CA VAL A 270 1.60 1.19 16.02
C VAL A 270 1.25 0.45 14.74
N ALA A 271 2.28 0.05 13.98
CA ALA A 271 2.15 -0.76 12.78
C ALA A 271 2.70 -2.17 13.04
N ASP A 272 1.82 -3.17 12.98
CA ASP A 272 2.14 -4.56 13.33
C ASP A 272 2.91 -4.67 14.68
N ASP A 273 4.08 -5.30 14.69
CA ASP A 273 4.93 -5.52 15.86
C ASP A 273 6.04 -4.47 16.03
N SER A 274 5.88 -3.28 15.41
CA SER A 274 6.84 -2.19 15.58
C SER A 274 6.96 -1.70 17.03
N ASP A 275 5.87 -1.79 17.80
CA ASP A 275 5.78 -1.47 19.24
C ASP A 275 4.52 -2.11 19.87
N PHE A 276 3.89 -1.49 20.87
CA PHE A 276 2.58 -1.83 21.43
C PHE A 276 1.72 -0.59 21.71
N ALA A 277 0.40 -0.71 21.62
CA ALA A 277 -0.52 0.38 21.95
C ALA A 277 -0.89 0.32 23.43
N GLY A 278 -0.47 1.32 24.21
CA GLY A 278 -0.76 1.41 25.64
C GLY A 278 0.41 2.01 26.42
N ILE A 279 0.27 2.05 27.75
CA ILE A 279 1.34 2.44 28.67
C ILE A 279 1.24 1.50 29.87
N PHE A 280 2.32 0.79 30.18
CA PHE A 280 2.32 -0.15 31.30
C PHE A 280 1.90 0.54 32.61
N GLY A 281 0.94 -0.06 33.31
CA GLY A 281 0.34 0.48 34.53
C GLY A 281 -0.72 1.57 34.33
N GLU A 282 -1.08 1.90 33.09
CA GLU A 282 -2.25 2.73 32.76
C GLU A 282 -3.32 1.88 32.08
N PRO A 283 -4.50 1.70 32.70
CA PRO A 283 -5.58 0.93 32.09
C PRO A 283 -5.95 1.47 30.70
N LEU A 284 -6.07 0.58 29.72
CA LEU A 284 -6.54 0.91 28.37
C LEU A 284 -8.05 1.18 28.41
N ASP A 285 -8.47 2.36 27.95
CA ASP A 285 -9.88 2.76 27.93
C ASP A 285 -10.52 2.59 26.55
N ARG A 286 -9.77 2.82 25.48
CA ARG A 286 -10.23 2.76 24.10
C ARG A 286 -9.13 2.29 23.17
N LEU A 287 -9.57 1.68 22.08
CA LEU A 287 -8.72 1.14 21.02
C LEU A 287 -9.29 1.51 19.66
N GLN A 288 -8.45 2.01 18.76
CA GLN A 288 -8.72 2.14 17.34
C GLN A 288 -7.85 1.14 16.59
N ALA A 289 -8.39 0.49 15.55
CA ALA A 289 -7.64 -0.41 14.69
C ALA A 289 -8.17 -0.40 13.25
N ALA A 290 -7.27 -0.53 12.29
CA ALA A 290 -7.59 -0.84 10.89
C ALA A 290 -6.48 -1.67 10.26
N VAL A 291 -6.77 -2.34 9.14
CA VAL A 291 -5.74 -2.99 8.33
C VAL A 291 -5.58 -2.19 7.04
N ASN A 292 -4.39 -1.65 6.81
CA ASN A 292 -4.17 -0.71 5.72
C ASN A 292 -2.73 -0.76 5.18
N ILE A 293 -2.52 -0.17 4.00
CA ILE A 293 -1.19 -0.03 3.38
C ILE A 293 -0.39 1.11 4.04
N ARG A 294 -1.09 2.13 4.55
CA ARG A 294 -0.52 3.32 5.20
C ARG A 294 -1.29 3.62 6.48
N ASP A 295 -0.69 4.41 7.36
CA ASP A 295 -1.32 4.87 8.59
C ASP A 295 -2.68 5.54 8.29
N PRO A 296 -3.79 5.00 8.82
CA PRO A 296 -5.13 5.57 8.65
C PRO A 296 -5.46 6.69 9.64
N PHE A 297 -4.60 6.97 10.63
CA PHE A 297 -4.89 7.87 11.75
C PHE A 297 -4.35 9.30 11.59
N GLY A 298 -3.36 9.50 10.71
CA GLY A 298 -2.86 10.83 10.33
C GLY A 298 -3.86 11.67 9.56
N GLU A 299 -3.71 13.00 9.60
CA GLU A 299 -4.54 13.92 8.81
C GLU A 299 -4.40 13.61 7.31
N GLN A 300 -5.54 13.38 6.64
CA GLN A 300 -5.66 13.31 5.18
C GLN A 300 -5.52 14.70 4.54
#